data_AF-A0A2K9IZM9-F1
#
_entry.id   AF-A0A2K9IZM9-F1
#
_cell.length_a   1.000
_cell.length_b   1.000
_cell.length_c   1.000
_cell.angle_alpha   90.00
_cell.angle_beta   90.00
_cell.angle_gamma   90.00
#
_symmetry.space_group_name_H-M   'P 1'
#
loop_
_entity.id
_entity.type
_entity.pdbx_description
1 polymer ?
#
loop_
_entity_poly.entity_id
_entity_poly.type
_entity_poly.pdbx_seq_one_letter_code
_entity_poly.pdbx_strand_id
1 'polypeptide(L)'
;MFIVTAKEMYDMDRLAMQEIGLEGKLLMENAGRAVAFKVMEQISVKEKICILAGAGNNGGDGFVIARTLLDEGYQVEVFQVVANEKITGDAYDHKVIYVKCGGNVTHYNGESIQMLKEVDVLIDAHDWYWDERGGA
;
A
#
# COMPACT_ATOMS: atom_id res chain seq x y z
N MET A 1 3.56 -2.81 -24.22
CA MET A 1 3.56 -3.14 -22.78
C MET A 1 4.09 -4.55 -22.65
N PHE A 2 5.18 -4.75 -21.90
CA PHE A 2 5.67 -6.09 -21.57
C PHE A 2 4.93 -6.57 -20.32
N ILE A 3 4.55 -7.84 -20.29
CA ILE A 3 4.01 -8.49 -19.09
C ILE A 3 5.13 -9.36 -18.55
N VAL A 4 5.55 -9.10 -17.32
CA VAL A 4 6.67 -9.78 -16.66
C VAL A 4 6.16 -10.67 -15.53
N THR A 5 6.92 -11.70 -15.20
CA THR A 5 6.71 -12.54 -14.03
C THR A 5 7.08 -11.79 -12.74
N ALA A 6 6.62 -12.28 -11.59
CA ALA A 6 6.98 -11.71 -10.28
C ALA A 6 8.50 -11.70 -10.06
N LYS A 7 9.20 -12.76 -10.49
CA LYS A 7 10.66 -12.85 -10.41
C LYS A 7 11.34 -11.79 -11.28
N GLU A 8 10.89 -11.62 -12.52
CA GLU A 8 11.43 -10.59 -13.42
C GLU A 8 11.19 -9.19 -12.87
N MET A 9 10.01 -8.90 -12.30
CA MET A 9 9.74 -7.63 -11.63
C MET A 9 10.71 -7.38 -10.47
N TYR A 10 10.89 -8.38 -9.59
CA TYR A 10 11.86 -8.30 -8.49
C TYR A 10 13.30 -8.09 -8.97
N ASP A 11 13.70 -8.78 -10.04
CA ASP A 11 15.02 -8.62 -10.64
C ASP A 11 15.21 -7.21 -11.21
N MET A 12 14.18 -6.63 -11.83
CA MET A 12 14.19 -5.26 -12.34
C MET A 12 14.33 -4.22 -11.22
N ASP A 13 13.55 -4.34 -10.14
CA ASP A 13 13.66 -3.45 -8.98
C ASP A 13 15.04 -3.54 -8.33
N ARG A 14 15.57 -4.77 -8.17
CA ARG A 14 16.92 -4.97 -7.64
C ARG A 14 17.99 -4.30 -8.51
N LEU A 15 17.90 -4.44 -9.83
CA LEU A 15 18.85 -3.80 -10.75
C LEU A 15 18.74 -2.27 -10.68
N ALA A 16 17.52 -1.72 -10.58
CA ALA A 16 17.32 -0.29 -10.40
C ALA A 16 17.96 0.22 -9.09
N MET A 17 17.91 -0.57 -8.02
CA MET A 17 18.55 -0.22 -6.75
C MET A 17 20.07 -0.35 -6.79
N GLN A 18 20.59 -1.46 -7.32
CA GLN A 18 22.01 -1.81 -7.21
C GLN A 18 22.87 -1.15 -8.29
N GLU A 19 22.38 -1.08 -9.52
CA GLU A 19 23.17 -0.62 -10.67
C GLU A 19 22.91 0.85 -10.99
N ILE A 20 21.67 1.33 -10.80
CA ILE A 20 21.30 2.73 -11.05
C ILE A 20 21.43 3.57 -9.76
N GLY A 21 21.33 2.93 -8.59
CA GLY A 21 21.46 3.60 -7.30
C GLY A 21 20.17 4.26 -6.80
N LEU A 22 19.00 3.83 -7.28
CA LEU A 22 17.71 4.31 -6.76
C LEU A 22 17.41 3.69 -5.39
N GLU A 23 16.91 4.49 -4.46
CA GLU A 23 16.49 3.99 -3.15
C GLU A 23 15.15 3.25 -3.24
N GLY A 24 14.98 2.14 -2.51
CA GLY A 24 13.76 1.33 -2.54
C GLY A 24 12.50 2.13 -2.19
N LYS A 25 12.56 2.97 -1.15
CA LYS A 25 11.49 3.92 -0.80
C LYS A 25 11.10 4.88 -1.93
N LEU A 26 12.00 5.23 -2.87
CA LEU A 26 11.68 6.06 -4.04
C LEU A 26 10.94 5.26 -5.10
N LEU A 27 11.29 3.98 -5.28
CA LEU A 27 10.55 3.08 -6.18
C LEU A 27 9.11 2.89 -5.66
N MET A 28 8.97 2.63 -4.35
CA MET A 28 7.67 2.52 -3.66
C MET A 28 6.85 3.81 -3.72
N GLU A 29 7.48 4.97 -3.49
CA GLU A 29 6.85 6.29 -3.63
C GLU A 29 6.26 6.47 -5.04
N ASN A 30 7.01 6.08 -6.08
CA ASN A 30 6.56 6.20 -7.46
C ASN A 30 5.41 5.23 -7.76
N ALA A 31 5.50 3.98 -7.31
CA ALA A 31 4.47 2.96 -7.51
C ALA A 31 3.14 3.36 -6.85
N GLY A 32 3.17 3.69 -5.56
CA GLY A 32 1.98 4.08 -4.82
C GLY A 32 1.31 5.36 -5.37
N ARG A 33 2.10 6.37 -5.76
CA ARG A 33 1.55 7.58 -6.39
C ARG A 33 0.88 7.29 -7.73
N ALA A 34 1.49 6.45 -8.56
CA ALA A 34 0.90 6.07 -9.84
C ALA A 34 -0.46 5.36 -9.65
N VAL A 35 -0.57 4.48 -8.65
CA VAL A 35 -1.84 3.84 -8.30
C VAL A 35 -2.85 4.87 -7.80
N ALA A 36 -2.46 5.77 -6.88
CA ALA A 36 -3.35 6.80 -6.36
C ALA A 36 -3.93 7.69 -7.48
N PHE A 37 -3.08 8.18 -8.40
CA PHE A 37 -3.55 8.95 -9.56
C PHE A 37 -4.54 8.16 -10.41
N LYS A 38 -4.29 6.87 -10.63
CA LYS A 38 -5.22 6.04 -11.41
C LYS A 38 -6.55 5.82 -10.69
N VAL A 39 -6.52 5.65 -9.37
CA VAL A 39 -7.72 5.56 -8.54
C VAL A 39 -8.53 6.84 -8.65
N MET A 40 -7.91 8.01 -8.50
CA MET A 40 -8.59 9.32 -8.58
C MET A 40 -9.31 9.58 -9.92
N GLU A 41 -8.89 8.95 -11.01
CA GLU A 41 -9.62 9.02 -12.29
C GLU A 41 -10.97 8.29 -12.27
N GLN A 42 -11.18 7.39 -11.29
CA GLN A 42 -12.34 6.52 -11.20
C GLN A 42 -13.30 6.90 -10.05
N ILE A 43 -12.84 7.73 -9.12
CA ILE A 43 -13.53 7.98 -7.86
C ILE A 43 -13.68 9.48 -7.56
N SER A 44 -14.75 9.84 -6.86
CA SER A 44 -15.04 11.20 -6.39
C SER A 44 -14.39 11.45 -5.04
N VAL A 45 -13.96 12.71 -4.78
CA VAL A 45 -13.41 13.14 -3.48
C VAL A 45 -14.36 12.91 -2.29
N LYS A 46 -15.65 12.67 -2.55
CA LYS A 46 -16.67 12.37 -1.53
C LYS A 46 -16.72 10.91 -1.09
N GLU A 47 -16.11 10.01 -1.86
CA GLU A 47 -16.12 8.57 -1.54
C GLU A 47 -15.20 8.28 -0.35
N LYS A 48 -15.69 7.46 0.58
CA LYS A 48 -14.94 6.99 1.73
C LYS A 48 -14.06 5.83 1.30
N ILE A 49 -12.74 5.99 1.47
CA ILE A 49 -11.75 5.03 1.02
C ILE A 49 -11.20 4.25 2.21
N CYS A 50 -11.14 2.93 2.06
CA CYS A 50 -10.41 2.05 2.96
C CYS A 50 -9.27 1.36 2.21
N ILE A 51 -8.11 1.30 2.84
CA ILE A 51 -6.92 0.62 2.32
C ILE A 51 -6.53 -0.49 3.29
N LEU A 52 -6.45 -1.74 2.80
CA LEU A 52 -5.95 -2.86 3.58
C LEU A 52 -4.43 -2.96 3.36
N ALA A 53 -3.62 -2.65 4.37
CA ALA A 53 -2.16 -2.65 4.26
C ALA A 53 -1.54 -3.88 4.92
N GLY A 54 -0.76 -4.64 4.13
CA GLY A 54 0.05 -5.76 4.58
C GLY A 54 1.40 -5.35 5.21
N ALA A 55 2.34 -6.31 5.30
CA ALA A 55 3.66 -6.15 5.92
C ALA A 55 4.80 -5.78 4.95
N GLY A 56 4.65 -6.13 3.68
CA GLY A 56 5.66 -6.07 2.64
C GLY A 56 5.50 -4.86 1.72
N ASN A 57 6.01 -5.00 0.50
CA ASN A 57 6.06 -3.91 -0.47
C ASN A 57 4.67 -3.38 -0.82
N ASN A 58 3.67 -4.26 -0.96
CA ASN A 58 2.29 -3.82 -1.25
C ASN A 58 1.75 -2.99 -0.08
N GLY A 59 1.99 -3.41 1.17
CA GLY A 59 1.58 -2.64 2.35
C GLY A 59 2.22 -1.26 2.37
N GLY A 60 3.49 -1.17 1.99
CA GLY A 60 4.22 0.08 1.79
C GLY A 60 3.59 0.99 0.72
N ASP A 61 3.29 0.45 -0.45
CA ASP A 61 2.55 1.15 -1.51
C ASP A 61 1.19 1.63 -0.99
N GLY A 62 0.51 0.84 -0.16
CA GLY A 62 -0.74 1.20 0.50
C GLY A 62 -0.63 2.48 1.33
N PHE A 63 0.45 2.67 2.10
CA PHE A 63 0.68 3.91 2.85
C PHE A 63 0.98 5.11 1.94
N VAL A 64 1.69 4.90 0.83
CA VAL A 64 1.93 5.94 -0.18
C VAL A 64 0.62 6.34 -0.86
N ILE A 65 -0.20 5.37 -1.26
CA ILE A 65 -1.54 5.59 -1.83
C ILE A 65 -2.39 6.38 -0.85
N ALA A 66 -2.42 5.96 0.42
CA ALA A 66 -3.18 6.60 1.47
C ALA A 66 -2.79 8.07 1.65
N ARG A 67 -1.48 8.33 1.75
CA ARG A 67 -0.95 9.69 1.89
C ARG A 67 -1.27 10.55 0.68
N THR A 68 -1.10 10.01 -0.53
CA THR A 68 -1.36 10.76 -1.77
C THR A 68 -2.83 11.14 -1.89
N LEU A 69 -3.74 10.21 -1.58
CA LEU A 69 -5.19 10.48 -1.58
C LEU A 69 -5.58 11.47 -0.48
N LEU A 70 -4.97 11.36 0.71
CA LEU A 70 -5.16 12.32 1.80
C LEU A 70 -4.71 13.74 1.40
N ASP A 71 -3.53 13.86 0.77
CA ASP A 71 -2.97 15.14 0.31
C ASP A 71 -3.88 15.79 -0.75
N GLU A 72 -4.62 15.00 -1.52
CA GLU A 72 -5.61 15.45 -2.53
C GLU A 72 -7.03 15.66 -1.94
N GLY A 73 -7.20 15.52 -0.63
CA GLY A 73 -8.43 15.87 0.09
C GLY A 73 -9.47 14.74 0.21
N TYR A 74 -9.11 13.50 -0.13
CA TYR A 74 -10.00 12.35 0.07
C TYR A 74 -10.06 11.92 1.54
N GLN A 75 -11.19 11.34 1.95
CA GLN A 75 -11.30 10.68 3.25
C GLN A 75 -10.77 9.25 3.16
N VAL A 76 -9.60 9.00 3.75
CA VAL A 76 -8.91 7.70 3.71
C VAL A 76 -8.67 7.15 5.11
N GLU A 77 -8.94 5.86 5.28
CA GLU A 77 -8.51 5.10 6.46
C GLU A 77 -7.67 3.89 6.03
N VAL A 78 -6.55 3.67 6.72
CA VAL A 78 -5.69 2.50 6.49
C VAL A 78 -5.93 1.47 7.58
N PHE A 79 -6.32 0.26 7.18
CA PHE A 79 -6.36 -0.90 8.06
C PHE A 79 -5.11 -1.72 7.88
N GLN A 80 -4.24 -1.70 8.89
CA GLN A 80 -3.09 -2.56 8.94
C GLN A 80 -3.51 -3.94 9.42
N VAL A 81 -3.36 -4.95 8.55
CA VAL A 81 -3.83 -6.33 8.78
C VAL A 81 -2.79 -7.24 9.44
N VAL A 82 -1.66 -6.67 9.84
CA VAL A 82 -0.52 -7.36 10.43
C VAL A 82 -0.08 -6.63 11.71
N ALA A 83 0.69 -7.32 12.55
CA ALA A 83 1.29 -6.72 13.75
C ALA A 83 2.27 -5.60 13.37
N ASN A 84 2.41 -4.58 14.24
CA ASN A 84 3.26 -3.41 13.97
C ASN A 84 4.71 -3.74 13.71
N GLU A 85 5.21 -4.75 14.41
CA GLU A 85 6.59 -5.22 14.36
C GLU A 85 6.91 -5.89 13.00
N LYS A 86 5.88 -6.25 12.23
CA LYS A 86 6.03 -6.79 10.88
C LYS A 86 6.18 -5.72 9.81
N ILE A 87 5.79 -4.47 10.10
CA ILE A 87 6.01 -3.35 9.17
C ILE A 87 7.45 -2.88 9.36
N THR A 88 8.29 -3.13 8.35
CA THR A 88 9.73 -2.83 8.42
C THR A 88 10.22 -2.21 7.10
N GLY A 89 11.45 -1.71 7.08
CA GLY A 89 12.07 -1.15 5.88
C GLY A 89 11.28 0.01 5.27
N ASP A 90 11.22 0.06 3.94
CA ASP A 90 10.57 1.14 3.19
C ASP A 90 9.08 1.29 3.53
N ALA A 91 8.38 0.17 3.82
CA ALA A 91 6.97 0.21 4.23
C ALA A 91 6.78 0.90 5.59
N TYR A 92 7.73 0.72 6.52
CA TYR A 92 7.71 1.42 7.80
C TYR A 92 7.95 2.92 7.62
N ASP A 93 8.91 3.30 6.78
CA ASP A 93 9.20 4.70 6.50
C ASP A 93 7.96 5.41 5.96
N HIS A 94 7.27 4.81 4.99
CA HIS A 94 6.05 5.39 4.40
C HIS A 94 4.86 5.40 5.36
N LYS A 95 4.71 4.38 6.21
CA LYS A 95 3.73 4.41 7.31
C LYS A 95 3.97 5.61 8.22
N VAL A 96 5.21 5.84 8.64
CA VAL A 96 5.57 6.94 9.54
C VAL A 96 5.28 8.29 8.87
N ILE A 97 5.59 8.43 7.58
CA ILE A 97 5.29 9.66 6.83
C ILE A 97 3.77 9.87 6.74
N TYR A 98 2.99 8.85 6.38
CA TYR A 98 1.53 8.93 6.31
C TYR A 98 0.91 9.41 7.64
N VAL A 99 1.33 8.82 8.78
CA VAL A 99 0.85 9.25 10.10
C VAL A 99 1.25 10.70 10.42
N LYS A 100 2.47 11.12 10.05
CA LYS A 100 2.93 12.51 10.24
C LYS A 100 2.18 13.52 9.37
N CYS A 101 1.63 13.08 8.24
CA CYS A 101 0.73 13.90 7.41
C CYS A 101 -0.71 13.98 7.97
N GLY A 102 -0.99 13.39 9.13
CA GLY A 102 -2.31 13.39 9.76
C GLY A 102 -3.19 12.20 9.37
N GLY A 103 -2.61 11.22 8.67
CA GLY A 103 -3.28 9.96 8.33
C GLY A 103 -3.53 9.08 9.55
N ASN A 104 -4.63 8.33 9.52
CA ASN A 104 -4.99 7.38 10.56
C ASN A 104 -4.72 5.94 10.12
N VAL A 105 -4.11 5.15 11.01
CA VAL A 105 -3.89 3.71 10.82
C VAL A 105 -4.64 2.96 11.93
N THR A 106 -5.60 2.14 11.53
CA THR A 106 -6.34 1.25 12.42
C THR A 106 -5.75 -0.15 12.35
N HIS A 107 -5.52 -0.78 13.50
CA HIS A 107 -5.03 -2.16 13.57
C HIS A 107 -6.19 -3.14 13.50
N TYR A 108 -6.12 -4.07 12.55
CA TYR A 108 -7.06 -5.19 12.51
C TYR A 108 -6.78 -6.15 13.68
N ASN A 109 -7.79 -6.37 14.52
CA ASN A 109 -7.71 -7.19 15.71
C ASN A 109 -8.38 -8.58 15.56
N GLY A 110 -8.80 -8.95 14.35
CA GLY A 110 -9.52 -10.21 14.10
C GLY A 110 -11.04 -10.12 14.22
N GLU A 111 -11.60 -8.97 14.61
CA GLU A 111 -13.04 -8.75 14.62
C GLU A 111 -13.55 -8.21 13.28
N SER A 112 -14.82 -8.42 12.97
CA SER A 112 -15.45 -7.86 11.77
C SER A 112 -15.23 -6.35 11.69
N ILE A 113 -14.63 -5.87 10.61
CA ILE A 113 -14.42 -4.43 10.37
C ILE A 113 -15.77 -3.82 10.02
N GLN A 114 -16.56 -3.44 11.04
CA GLN A 114 -17.89 -2.85 10.83
C GLN A 114 -17.83 -1.63 9.92
N MET A 115 -16.73 -0.89 9.96
CA MET A 115 -16.48 0.27 9.11
C MET A 115 -16.40 -0.06 7.62
N LEU A 116 -16.00 -1.29 7.22
CA LEU A 116 -16.05 -1.71 5.81
C LEU A 116 -17.48 -1.68 5.23
N LYS A 117 -18.52 -1.69 6.07
CA LYS A 117 -19.91 -1.58 5.62
C LYS A 117 -20.28 -0.19 5.09
N GLU A 118 -19.49 0.82 5.43
CA GLU A 118 -19.70 2.21 5.02
C GLU A 118 -18.64 2.72 4.04
N VAL A 119 -17.78 1.84 3.54
CA VAL A 119 -16.73 2.18 2.58
C VAL A 119 -17.31 2.14 1.17
N ASP A 120 -17.04 3.19 0.40
CA ASP A 120 -17.42 3.25 -1.01
C ASP A 120 -16.36 2.58 -1.88
N VAL A 121 -15.08 2.71 -1.51
CA VAL A 121 -13.93 2.21 -2.27
C VAL A 121 -12.96 1.45 -1.36
N LEU A 122 -12.72 0.18 -1.66
CA LEU A 122 -11.72 -0.65 -1.00
C LEU A 122 -10.50 -0.83 -1.91
N ILE A 123 -9.32 -0.50 -1.40
CA ILE A 123 -8.04 -0.74 -2.06
C ILE A 123 -7.33 -1.88 -1.32
N ASP A 124 -7.07 -2.97 -2.05
CA ASP A 124 -6.31 -4.10 -1.54
C ASP A 124 -4.81 -3.88 -1.74
N ALA A 125 -4.12 -3.56 -0.65
CA ALA A 125 -2.66 -3.48 -0.56
C ALA A 125 -2.12 -4.56 0.40
N HIS A 126 -2.83 -5.69 0.49
CA HIS A 126 -2.39 -6.86 1.23
C HIS A 126 -1.25 -7.57 0.48
N ASP A 127 -0.32 -8.16 1.23
CA ASP A 127 0.72 -9.00 0.64
C ASP A 127 0.24 -10.43 0.50
N TRP A 128 0.22 -10.93 -0.73
CA TRP A 128 -0.04 -12.32 -1.01
C TRP A 128 1.26 -13.10 -0.79
N TYR A 129 1.37 -13.79 0.34
CA TYR A 129 2.39 -14.82 0.50
C TYR A 129 1.94 -16.05 -0.29
N TRP A 130 2.53 -16.25 -1.47
CA TRP A 130 2.50 -17.55 -2.12
C TRP A 130 3.45 -18.49 -1.35
N ASP A 131 2.89 -19.39 -0.54
CA ASP A 131 3.65 -20.59 -0.17
C ASP A 131 3.76 -21.44 -1.44
N GLU A 132 4.98 -21.78 -1.86
CA GLU A 132 5.19 -22.77 -2.94
C GLU A 132 4.60 -24.14 -2.58
N ARG A 133 4.18 -24.35 -1.32
CA ARG A 133 3.32 -25.43 -0.89
C ARG A 133 1.86 -25.00 -1.03
N GLY A 134 1.31 -25.14 -2.23
CA GLY A 134 -0.13 -24.94 -2.45
C GLY A 134 -0.97 -25.66 -1.40
N GLY A 135 -1.81 -24.90 -0.70
CA GLY A 135 -2.74 -25.41 0.30
C GLY A 135 -3.86 -24.41 0.55
N ALA A 136 -4.96 -24.60 -0.18
CA ALA A 136 -6.28 -24.24 0.31
C ALA A 136 -6.74 -25.30 1.33
#